data_AF-A0A4R3Y5D0-F1
#
_entry.id   AF-A0A4R3Y5D0-F1
#
_cell.length_a   1.000
_cell.length_b   1.000
_cell.length_c   1.000
_cell.angle_alpha   90.00
_cell.angle_beta   90.00
_cell.angle_gamma   90.00
#
_symmetry.space_group_name_H-M   'P 1'
#
loop_
_entity.id
_entity.type
_entity.pdbx_description
1 polymer ?
#
loop_
_entity_poly.entity_id
_entity_poly.type
_entity_poly.pdbx_seq_one_letter_code
_entity_poly.pdbx_strand_id
1 'polypeptide(L)'
;MDPITMILTLALKNPQVTSDTLKNFSTPGEIKVEQMQSSAADFARETLKCYHKSARFLGMNVLGTQWQGQSQYAAQSSILMRIYFSGISGTGYQMTVAAMAKENMYRTAVLQDTALIPYNKNCALEYWVTAEAQN
;
A
#
# COMPACT_ATOMS: atom_id res chain seq x y z
N MET A 1 -28.74 21.04 33.51
CA MET A 1 -27.69 20.08 33.91
C MET A 1 -27.72 18.98 32.88
N ASP A 2 -26.80 19.03 31.92
CA ASP A 2 -26.92 18.36 30.63
C ASP A 2 -26.14 17.02 30.62
N PRO A 3 -26.71 15.90 30.08
CA PRO A 3 -26.23 14.51 30.15
C PRO A 3 -24.75 14.21 29.79
N ILE A 4 -24.01 15.16 29.23
CA ILE A 4 -22.59 14.98 28.88
C ILE A 4 -21.74 14.66 30.12
N THR A 5 -22.10 15.18 31.30
CA THR A 5 -21.32 14.95 32.53
C THR A 5 -21.50 13.52 33.08
N MET A 6 -22.57 12.82 32.72
CA MET A 6 -22.82 11.46 33.23
C MET A 6 -21.99 10.39 32.52
N ILE A 7 -21.67 10.59 31.23
CA ILE A 7 -20.91 9.63 30.42
C ILE A 7 -19.48 9.49 30.93
N LEU A 8 -18.87 10.59 31.35
CA LEU A 8 -17.49 10.59 31.85
C LEU A 8 -17.35 9.82 33.18
N THR A 9 -18.42 9.75 33.98
CA THR A 9 -18.38 9.08 35.30
C THR A 9 -18.54 7.56 35.20
N LEU A 10 -19.22 7.07 34.16
CA LEU A 10 -19.48 5.63 33.94
C LEU A 10 -18.28 4.91 33.31
N ALA A 11 -17.54 5.56 32.41
CA ALA A 11 -16.35 4.96 31.78
C ALA A 11 -15.19 4.73 32.76
N LEU A 12 -15.14 5.49 33.86
CA LEU A 12 -14.11 5.35 34.89
C LEU A 12 -14.35 4.19 35.87
N LYS A 13 -15.54 3.56 35.82
CA LYS A 13 -15.94 2.60 36.87
C LYS A 13 -16.02 1.14 36.47
N ASN A 14 -15.98 0.75 35.19
CA ASN A 14 -15.77 -0.68 34.88
C ASN A 14 -15.19 -0.97 33.47
N PRO A 15 -14.10 -1.76 33.37
CA PRO A 15 -13.15 -1.74 32.27
C PRO A 15 -13.06 -3.12 31.60
N GLN A 16 -14.19 -3.65 31.11
CA GLN A 16 -14.24 -4.97 30.50
C GLN A 16 -15.11 -4.92 29.25
N VAL A 17 -14.42 -4.93 28.10
CA VAL A 17 -14.63 -5.93 27.05
C VAL A 17 -16.09 -6.19 26.71
N THR A 18 -16.61 -5.58 25.62
CA THR A 18 -17.59 -6.20 24.68
C THR A 18 -18.23 -5.18 23.72
N SER A 19 -17.44 -4.32 23.05
CA SER A 19 -17.94 -3.64 21.84
C SER A 19 -16.90 -3.21 20.81
N ASP A 20 -15.60 -3.31 21.11
CA ASP A 20 -14.53 -2.77 20.26
C ASP A 20 -14.39 -3.44 18.89
N THR A 21 -14.96 -4.64 18.67
CA THR A 21 -14.77 -5.38 17.40
C THR A 21 -15.86 -5.09 16.36
N LEU A 22 -17.04 -4.60 16.76
CA LEU A 22 -18.20 -4.50 15.84
C LEU A 22 -18.51 -3.06 15.36
N LYS A 23 -17.88 -2.03 15.92
CA LYS A 23 -18.12 -0.62 15.51
C LYS A 23 -17.10 -0.04 14.54
N ASN A 24 -16.01 -0.74 14.23
CA ASN A 24 -14.95 -0.22 13.35
C ASN A 24 -15.21 -0.43 11.85
N PHE A 25 -16.40 -0.90 11.45
CA PHE A 25 -16.74 -1.13 10.03
C PHE A 25 -17.58 0.00 9.40
N SER A 26 -18.01 1.02 10.16
CA SER A 26 -19.07 1.95 9.70
C SER A 26 -18.79 3.44 9.89
N THR A 27 -17.61 3.82 10.35
CA THR A 27 -17.18 5.23 10.41
C THR A 27 -15.93 5.41 9.54
N PRO A 28 -15.77 6.51 8.80
CA PRO A 28 -14.48 6.91 8.25
C PRO A 28 -13.57 7.27 9.45
N GLY A 29 -13.11 6.25 10.14
CA GLY A 29 -12.19 6.35 11.27
C GLY A 29 -10.83 6.73 10.73
N GLU A 30 -10.19 7.66 11.44
CA GLU A 30 -8.82 8.12 11.22
C GLU A 30 -7.96 7.01 10.60
N ILE A 31 -7.68 7.15 9.32
CA ILE A 31 -6.81 6.20 8.66
C ILE A 31 -5.44 6.41 9.30
N LYS A 32 -5.01 5.45 10.11
CA LYS A 32 -3.69 5.45 10.76
C LYS A 32 -2.65 5.54 9.64
N VAL A 33 -2.09 6.73 9.47
CA VAL A 33 -1.13 7.04 8.39
C VAL A 33 0.06 6.08 8.46
N GLU A 34 0.41 5.62 9.65
CA GLU A 34 1.43 4.61 9.92
C GLU A 34 1.06 3.24 9.33
N GLN A 35 -0.21 2.82 9.42
CA GLN A 35 -0.68 1.57 8.80
C GLN A 35 -0.74 1.68 7.28
N MET A 36 -1.15 2.85 6.75
CA MET A 36 -1.07 3.12 5.30
C MET A 36 0.36 3.06 4.80
N GLN A 37 1.30 3.72 5.49
CA GLN A 37 2.71 3.69 5.12
C GLN A 37 3.30 2.29 5.20
N SER A 38 2.95 1.51 6.23
CA SER A 38 3.33 0.09 6.31
C SER A 38 2.79 -0.70 5.11
N SER A 39 1.50 -0.53 4.79
CA SER A 39 0.87 -1.25 3.67
C SER A 39 1.48 -0.88 2.31
N ALA A 40 1.83 0.39 2.11
CA ALA A 40 2.49 0.86 0.89
C ALA A 40 3.94 0.33 0.80
N ALA A 41 4.67 0.32 1.91
CA ALA A 41 6.02 -0.22 1.96
C ALA A 41 6.05 -1.73 1.72
N ASP A 42 5.09 -2.48 2.27
CA ASP A 42 4.96 -3.92 2.03
C ASP A 42 4.58 -4.21 0.58
N PHE A 43 3.61 -3.46 0.01
CA PHE A 43 3.28 -3.55 -1.40
C PHE A 43 4.48 -3.23 -2.30
N ALA A 44 5.25 -2.18 -1.99
CA ALA A 44 6.46 -1.82 -2.71
C ALA A 44 7.53 -2.91 -2.63
N ARG A 45 7.69 -3.57 -1.48
CA ARG A 45 8.60 -4.69 -1.29
C ARG A 45 8.20 -5.89 -2.15
N GLU A 46 6.91 -6.25 -2.17
CA GLU A 46 6.40 -7.36 -2.99
C GLU A 46 6.49 -7.04 -4.49
N THR A 47 6.18 -5.79 -4.86
CA THR A 47 6.40 -5.28 -6.22
C THR A 47 7.86 -5.45 -6.63
N LEU A 48 8.80 -5.02 -5.79
CA LEU A 48 10.23 -5.17 -6.07
C LEU A 48 10.62 -6.64 -6.21
N LYS A 49 10.18 -7.53 -5.31
CA LYS A 49 10.50 -8.97 -5.41
C LYS A 49 10.00 -9.58 -6.72
N CYS A 50 8.83 -9.16 -7.19
CA CYS A 50 8.25 -9.67 -8.42
C CYS A 50 9.09 -9.27 -9.66
N TYR A 51 9.55 -8.02 -9.70
CA TYR A 51 10.32 -7.45 -10.80
C TYR A 51 11.82 -7.73 -10.74
N HIS A 52 12.42 -7.67 -9.56
CA HIS A 52 13.84 -7.86 -9.26
C HIS A 52 14.02 -8.85 -8.11
N LYS A 53 13.90 -10.14 -8.41
CA LYS A 53 13.90 -11.23 -7.41
C LYS A 53 15.12 -11.25 -6.48
N SER A 54 16.28 -10.79 -6.95
CA SER A 54 17.53 -10.76 -6.18
C SER A 54 17.84 -9.40 -5.56
N ALA A 55 17.00 -8.38 -5.78
CA ALA A 55 17.21 -7.06 -5.23
C ALA A 55 16.85 -6.99 -3.74
N ARG A 56 17.58 -6.14 -3.01
CA ARG A 56 17.29 -5.83 -1.61
C ARG A 56 16.55 -4.49 -1.53
N PHE A 57 15.36 -4.50 -0.95
CA PHE A 57 14.59 -3.30 -0.68
C PHE A 57 15.33 -2.37 0.31
N LEU A 58 15.43 -1.08 -0.03
CA LEU A 58 16.03 -0.05 0.82
C LEU A 58 15.01 0.96 1.34
N GLY A 59 13.93 1.19 0.60
CA GLY A 59 12.88 2.13 0.99
C GLY A 59 11.96 2.47 -0.16
N MET A 60 10.98 3.35 0.09
CA MET A 60 10.09 3.85 -0.94
C MET A 60 9.62 5.28 -0.65
N ASN A 61 9.23 6.00 -1.70
CA ASN A 61 8.56 7.29 -1.62
C ASN A 61 7.31 7.29 -2.48
N VAL A 62 6.19 7.79 -1.97
CA VAL A 62 5.01 8.09 -2.78
C VAL A 62 5.27 9.42 -3.48
N LEU A 63 5.28 9.40 -4.82
CA LEU A 63 5.50 10.60 -5.63
C LEU A 63 4.20 11.38 -5.87
N GLY A 64 3.06 10.70 -5.82
CA GLY A 64 1.75 11.31 -6.01
C GLY A 64 0.65 10.27 -6.19
N THR A 65 -0.58 10.75 -6.24
CA THR A 65 -1.76 9.94 -6.59
C THR A 65 -2.20 10.27 -8.02
N GLN A 66 -3.05 9.42 -8.60
CA GLN A 66 -3.67 9.60 -9.92
C GLN A 66 -2.66 9.83 -11.06
N TRP A 67 -1.87 8.79 -11.35
CA TRP A 67 -1.04 8.76 -12.55
C TRP A 67 -1.91 8.97 -13.80
N GLN A 68 -1.56 9.94 -14.64
CA GLN A 68 -2.32 10.29 -15.85
C GLN A 68 -2.52 9.12 -16.80
N GLY A 69 -1.57 8.17 -16.86
CA GLY A 69 -1.67 6.96 -17.69
C GLY A 69 -2.61 5.88 -17.15
N GLN A 70 -3.23 6.05 -15.97
CA GLN A 70 -4.07 5.00 -15.37
C GLN A 70 -5.28 4.61 -16.24
N SER A 71 -5.81 5.56 -17.02
CA SER A 71 -6.99 5.36 -17.87
C SER A 71 -6.74 4.35 -18.98
N GLN A 72 -5.51 4.25 -19.49
CA GLN A 72 -5.13 3.29 -20.53
C GLN A 72 -5.22 1.83 -20.05
N TYR A 73 -5.26 1.62 -18.74
CA TYR A 73 -5.41 0.31 -18.11
C TYR A 73 -6.80 0.07 -17.54
N ALA A 74 -7.74 1.00 -17.73
CA ALA A 74 -9.06 1.01 -17.09
C ALA A 74 -8.99 0.96 -15.56
N ALA A 75 -7.94 1.55 -14.96
CA ALA A 75 -7.79 1.64 -13.52
C ALA A 75 -8.70 2.72 -12.92
N GLN A 76 -9.29 2.44 -11.75
CA GLN A 76 -10.14 3.38 -11.01
C GLN A 76 -9.31 4.36 -10.20
N SER A 77 -8.21 3.89 -9.64
CA SER A 77 -7.25 4.70 -8.89
C SER A 77 -5.83 4.25 -9.16
N SER A 78 -4.88 5.14 -8.90
CA SER A 78 -3.47 4.81 -8.97
C SER A 78 -2.63 5.66 -8.03
N ILE A 79 -1.44 5.14 -7.70
CA ILE A 79 -0.42 5.79 -6.91
C ILE A 79 0.91 5.63 -7.63
N LEU A 80 1.68 6.72 -7.70
CA LEU A 80 3.06 6.70 -8.19
C LEU A 80 3.99 6.48 -7.02
N MET A 81 4.82 5.45 -7.11
CA MET A 81 5.81 5.13 -6.09
C MET A 81 7.20 5.03 -6.71
N ARG A 82 8.19 5.57 -6.01
CA ARG A 82 9.60 5.32 -6.25
C ARG A 82 10.11 4.33 -5.22
N ILE A 83 10.63 3.21 -5.68
CA ILE A 83 11.21 2.15 -4.88
C ILE A 83 12.73 2.27 -4.97
N TYR A 84 13.39 2.34 -3.82
CA TYR A 84 14.84 2.31 -3.72
C TYR A 84 15.30 0.90 -3.35
N PHE A 85 16.29 0.39 -4.06
CA PHE A 85 16.81 -0.96 -3.84
C PHE A 85 18.29 -1.05 -4.14
N SER A 86 18.95 -2.12 -3.67
CA SER A 86 20.30 -2.47 -4.10
C SER A 86 20.32 -3.81 -4.82
N GLY A 87 21.22 -3.92 -5.81
CA GLY A 87 21.57 -5.20 -6.43
C GLY A 87 22.52 -6.01 -5.55
N ILE A 88 22.95 -7.18 -6.05
CA ILE A 88 23.87 -8.09 -5.35
C ILE A 88 25.22 -7.41 -5.02
N SER A 89 25.67 -6.48 -5.87
CA SER A 89 26.90 -5.70 -5.66
C SER A 89 26.79 -4.60 -4.61
N GLY A 90 25.61 -4.39 -4.01
CA GLY A 90 25.36 -3.27 -3.10
C GLY A 90 25.12 -1.92 -3.81
N THR A 91 25.26 -1.86 -5.14
CA THR A 91 24.95 -0.66 -5.93
C THR A 91 23.48 -0.29 -5.77
N GLY A 92 23.22 0.99 -5.46
CA GLY A 92 21.87 1.53 -5.30
C GLY A 92 21.20 1.86 -6.63
N TYR A 93 19.94 1.50 -6.75
CA TYR A 93 19.08 1.71 -7.91
C TYR A 93 17.70 2.20 -7.48
N GLN A 94 16.92 2.69 -8.44
CA GLN A 94 15.55 3.10 -8.23
C GLN A 94 14.63 2.61 -9.34
N MET A 95 13.40 2.28 -8.97
CA MET A 95 12.33 1.93 -9.89
C MET A 95 11.11 2.78 -9.59
N THR A 96 10.55 3.44 -10.60
CA THR A 96 9.29 4.18 -10.49
C THR A 96 8.18 3.33 -11.08
N VAL A 97 7.15 3.09 -10.29
CA VAL A 97 6.02 2.23 -10.62
C VAL A 97 4.72 2.98 -10.39
N ALA A 98 3.77 2.84 -11.32
CA ALA A 98 2.38 3.15 -11.06
C ALA A 98 1.67 1.91 -10.52
N ALA A 99 1.27 1.93 -9.26
CA ALA A 99 0.37 0.94 -8.69
C ALA A 99 -1.06 1.36 -8.99
N MET A 100 -1.85 0.44 -9.52
CA MET A 100 -3.21 0.71 -9.99
C MET A 100 -4.18 -0.25 -9.31
N ALA A 101 -5.37 0.24 -9.00
CA ALA A 101 -6.45 -0.56 -8.46
C ALA A 101 -7.72 -0.42 -9.31
N LYS A 102 -8.48 -1.50 -9.38
CA LYS A 102 -9.81 -1.58 -9.99
C LYS A 102 -10.60 -2.64 -9.24
N GLU A 103 -11.75 -2.27 -8.68
CA GLU A 103 -12.57 -3.19 -7.89
C GLU A 103 -11.73 -3.84 -6.78
N ASN A 104 -11.67 -5.18 -6.73
CA ASN A 104 -10.82 -5.94 -5.80
C ASN A 104 -9.52 -6.43 -6.46
N MET A 105 -9.07 -5.77 -7.52
CA MET A 105 -7.86 -6.14 -8.25
C MET A 105 -6.84 -5.01 -8.21
N TYR A 106 -5.58 -5.41 -8.29
CA TYR A 106 -4.46 -4.50 -8.41
C TYR A 106 -3.52 -4.96 -9.52
N ARG A 107 -2.76 -4.01 -10.05
CA ARG A 107 -1.69 -4.23 -11.02
C ARG A 107 -0.65 -3.13 -10.88
N THR A 108 0.48 -3.31 -11.54
CA THR A 108 1.53 -2.31 -11.65
C THR A 108 1.84 -1.98 -13.11
N ALA A 109 2.47 -0.84 -13.32
CA ALA A 109 3.18 -0.52 -14.56
C ALA A 109 4.53 0.13 -14.20
N VAL A 110 5.62 -0.45 -14.70
CA VAL A 110 6.96 0.12 -14.51
C VAL A 110 7.14 1.30 -15.47
N LEU A 111 7.37 2.49 -14.91
CA LEU A 111 7.53 3.73 -15.69
C LEU A 111 9.00 4.05 -15.94
N GLN A 112 9.85 3.73 -14.97
CA GLN A 112 11.29 3.96 -15.04
C GLN A 112 12.02 2.94 -14.17
N ASP A 113 13.17 2.48 -14.62
CA ASP A 113 14.08 1.63 -13.86
C ASP A 113 15.53 2.03 -14.18
N THR A 114 16.36 2.22 -13.16
CA THR A 114 17.78 2.55 -13.31
C THR A 114 18.71 1.37 -13.12
N ALA A 115 18.19 0.16 -12.88
CA ALA A 115 19.01 -1.04 -12.74
C ALA A 115 19.76 -1.37 -14.03
N LEU A 116 21.01 -1.82 -13.88
CA LEU A 116 21.80 -2.33 -15.01
C LEU A 116 21.20 -3.61 -15.60
N ILE A 117 20.69 -4.49 -14.73
CA ILE A 117 19.98 -5.71 -15.13
C ILE A 117 18.50 -5.34 -15.29
N PRO A 118 17.89 -5.56 -16.46
CA PRO A 118 16.48 -5.25 -16.68
C PRO A 118 15.56 -6.03 -15.74
N TYR A 119 14.45 -5.42 -15.34
CA TYR A 119 13.41 -6.08 -14.56
C TYR A 119 12.73 -7.22 -15.32
N ASN A 120 12.17 -8.16 -14.58
CA ASN A 120 11.38 -9.26 -15.09
C ASN A 120 10.01 -8.78 -15.61
N LYS A 121 9.84 -8.74 -16.94
CA LYS A 121 8.57 -8.40 -17.61
C LYS A 121 7.48 -9.47 -17.47
N ASN A 122 7.78 -10.63 -16.92
CA ASN A 122 6.80 -11.70 -16.63
C ASN A 122 6.37 -11.67 -15.16
N CYS A 123 6.48 -10.52 -14.49
CA CYS A 123 5.94 -10.34 -13.16
C CYS A 123 4.41 -10.45 -13.19
N ALA A 124 3.81 -11.17 -12.23
CA ALA A 124 2.36 -11.34 -12.16
C ALA A 124 1.61 -9.99 -12.05
N LEU A 125 2.24 -8.99 -11.43
CA LEU A 125 1.68 -7.64 -11.27
C LEU A 125 1.60 -6.84 -12.58
N GLU A 126 2.17 -7.32 -13.69
CA GLU A 126 1.90 -6.74 -15.02
C GLU A 126 0.42 -6.92 -15.44
N TYR A 127 -0.27 -7.88 -14.80
CA TYR A 127 -1.67 -8.20 -15.03
C TYR A 127 -2.52 -7.81 -13.82
N TRP A 128 -3.83 -7.74 -14.03
CA TRP A 128 -4.78 -7.58 -12.93
C TRP A 128 -4.82 -8.84 -12.09
N VAL A 129 -4.39 -8.72 -10.83
CA VAL A 129 -4.42 -9.79 -9.83
C VAL A 129 -5.42 -9.45 -8.74
N THR A 130 -6.14 -10.45 -8.26
CA THR A 130 -7.11 -10.29 -7.17
C THR A 130 -6.40 -10.05 -5.84
N ALA A 131 -6.89 -9.08 -5.08
CA ALA A 131 -6.64 -9.01 -3.64
C ALA A 131 -7.42 -10.16 -3.00
N GLU A 132 -6.80 -11.34 -2.95
CA GLU A 132 -7.32 -12.43 -2.13
C GLU A 132 -7.49 -11.88 -0.71
N ALA A 133 -8.71 -11.97 -0.19
CA ALA A 133 -9.00 -11.65 1.20
C ALA A 133 -8.11 -12.58 2.05
N GLN A 134 -7.12 -12.01 2.72
CA GLN A 134 -6.43 -12.71 3.79
C GLN A 134 -7.46 -12.92 4.90
N ASN A 135 -8.08 -14.10 4.89
CA ASN A 135 -8.89 -14.61 5.99
C ASN A 135 -7.99 -14.98 7.17
#